data_AF-A0A946QBL3-F1
#
_entry.id   AF-A0A946QBL3-F1
#
_cell.length_a   1.000
_cell.length_b   1.000
_cell.length_c   1.000
_cell.angle_alpha   90.00
_cell.angle_beta   90.00
_cell.angle_gamma   90.00
#
_symmetry.space_group_name_H-M   'P 1'
#
loop_
_entity.id
_entity.type
_entity.pdbx_description
1 polymer ?
#
loop_
_entity_poly.entity_id
_entity_poly.type
_entity_poly.pdbx_seq_one_letter_code
_entity_poly.pdbx_strand_id
1 'polypeptide(L)'
;MKIIQISSIPEKHILKQIHSLNQDHAHYLTNLTVEAELSKLIERSYTCMYVLSDDEVVGFMICFRERSEHQSINYKFFNDREDRFIYVDRIAIKENHGRIGLGSDLYKELYKVSSL
;
A
#
# COMPACT_ATOMS: atom_id res chain seq x y z
N MET A 1 3.19 -15.10 -9.92
CA MET A 1 2.87 -13.92 -9.07
C MET A 1 2.19 -12.87 -9.92
N LYS A 2 1.13 -12.25 -9.43
CA LYS A 2 0.33 -11.23 -10.15
C LYS A 2 0.16 -10.00 -9.26
N ILE A 3 0.39 -8.82 -9.82
CA ILE A 3 0.04 -7.56 -9.15
C ILE A 3 -1.42 -7.26 -9.45
N ILE A 4 -2.19 -6.96 -8.41
CA ILE A 4 -3.61 -6.60 -8.48
C ILE A 4 -3.76 -5.21 -7.89
N GLN A 5 -4.31 -4.29 -8.68
CA GLN A 5 -4.65 -2.94 -8.27
C GLN A 5 -6.12 -2.89 -7.82
N ILE A 6 -6.38 -2.22 -6.70
CA ILE A 6 -7.71 -1.97 -6.18
C ILE A 6 -7.85 -0.49 -5.78
N SER A 7 -9.08 0.01 -5.89
CA SER A 7 -9.50 1.34 -5.45
C SER A 7 -10.64 1.28 -4.43
N SER A 8 -10.96 0.08 -3.94
CA SER A 8 -12.00 -0.19 -2.95
C SER A 8 -11.56 -1.33 -2.04
N ILE A 9 -12.30 -1.55 -0.95
CA ILE A 9 -12.05 -2.65 -0.02
C ILE A 9 -12.08 -3.99 -0.81
N PRO A 10 -11.03 -4.84 -0.69
CA PRO A 10 -11.02 -6.13 -1.34
C PRO A 10 -11.88 -7.15 -0.60
N GLU A 11 -11.96 -8.38 -1.11
CA GLU A 11 -12.60 -9.47 -0.38
C GLU A 11 -11.99 -9.66 1.02
N LYS A 12 -12.83 -10.09 1.97
CA LYS A 12 -12.45 -10.21 3.39
C LYS A 12 -11.18 -11.03 3.61
N HIS A 13 -10.98 -12.09 2.85
CA HIS A 13 -9.80 -12.94 2.97
C HIS A 13 -8.52 -12.22 2.50
N ILE A 14 -8.59 -11.42 1.44
CA ILE A 14 -7.47 -10.58 0.98
C ILE A 14 -7.17 -9.47 1.98
N LEU A 15 -8.21 -8.78 2.48
CA LEU A 15 -8.05 -7.72 3.48
C LEU A 15 -7.31 -8.24 4.72
N LYS A 16 -7.66 -9.44 5.19
CA LYS A 16 -7.00 -10.12 6.30
C LYS A 16 -5.53 -10.41 6.04
N GLN A 17 -5.20 -10.88 4.84
CA GLN A 17 -3.80 -11.17 4.49
C GLN A 17 -2.95 -9.90 4.40
N ILE A 18 -3.49 -8.81 3.81
CA ILE A 18 -2.80 -7.51 3.79
C ILE A 18 -2.62 -6.98 5.21
N HIS A 19 -3.66 -7.09 6.06
CA HIS A 19 -3.59 -6.67 7.46
C HIS A 19 -2.52 -7.45 8.23
N SER A 20 -2.52 -8.78 8.13
CA SER A 20 -1.48 -9.63 8.72
C SER A 20 -0.09 -9.23 8.26
N LEU A 21 0.11 -9.01 6.96
CA LEU A 21 1.41 -8.62 6.43
C LEU A 21 1.85 -7.22 6.90
N ASN A 22 0.92 -6.28 7.12
CA ASN A 22 1.22 -5.01 7.78
C ASN A 22 1.66 -5.23 9.23
N GLN A 23 1.01 -6.15 9.96
CA GLN A 23 1.35 -6.48 11.34
C GLN A 23 2.73 -7.10 11.47
N ASP A 24 3.09 -8.01 10.56
CA ASP A 24 4.44 -8.59 10.49
C ASP A 24 5.53 -7.50 10.32
N HIS A 25 5.17 -6.39 9.68
CA HIS A 25 6.05 -5.24 9.44
C HIS A 25 5.74 -4.03 10.33
N ALA A 26 4.96 -4.18 11.41
CA ALA A 26 4.53 -3.06 12.26
C ALA A 26 5.67 -2.37 13.04
N HIS A 27 6.89 -2.92 12.98
CA HIS A 27 8.07 -2.19 13.44
C HIS A 27 8.45 -1.04 12.49
N TYR A 28 8.26 -1.25 11.18
CA TYR A 28 8.58 -0.27 10.13
C TYR A 28 7.35 0.52 9.67
N LEU A 29 6.16 -0.08 9.83
CA LEU A 29 4.87 0.51 9.50
C LEU A 29 4.11 0.86 10.78
N THR A 30 3.16 1.81 10.73
CA THR A 30 2.27 1.98 11.88
C THR A 30 1.44 0.72 12.11
N ASN A 31 1.35 0.27 13.35
CA ASN A 31 0.42 -0.78 13.74
C ASN A 31 -1.04 -0.34 13.44
N LEU A 32 -1.78 -1.17 12.71
CA LEU A 32 -3.22 -1.06 12.53
C LEU A 32 -3.90 -2.11 13.41
N THR A 33 -4.37 -1.73 14.58
CA THR A 33 -4.84 -2.67 15.61
C THR A 33 -6.05 -3.50 15.14
N VAL A 34 -6.87 -2.95 14.23
CA VAL A 34 -8.05 -3.64 13.70
C VAL A 34 -8.11 -3.57 12.17
N GLU A 35 -8.65 -4.62 11.53
CA GLU A 35 -8.81 -4.70 10.06
C GLU A 35 -9.58 -3.50 9.48
N ALA A 36 -10.54 -2.95 10.24
CA ALA A 36 -11.33 -1.79 9.82
C ALA A 36 -10.49 -0.52 9.62
N GLU A 37 -9.35 -0.38 10.28
CA GLU A 37 -8.42 0.73 10.05
C GLU A 37 -7.74 0.60 8.68
N LEU A 38 -7.34 -0.62 8.30
CA LEU A 38 -6.81 -0.90 6.98
C LEU A 38 -7.87 -0.65 5.90
N SER A 39 -9.12 -1.08 6.11
CA SER A 39 -10.22 -0.80 5.17
C SER A 39 -10.38 0.69 4.91
N LYS A 40 -10.46 1.50 5.98
CA LYS A 40 -10.56 2.96 5.88
C LYS A 40 -9.35 3.57 5.17
N LEU A 41 -8.16 3.01 5.39
CA LEU A 41 -6.95 3.47 4.72
C LEU A 41 -7.01 3.19 3.21
N ILE A 42 -7.46 1.99 2.81
CA ILE A 42 -7.62 1.60 1.40
C ILE A 42 -8.68 2.47 0.71
N GLU A 43 -9.84 2.68 1.34
CA GLU A 43 -10.92 3.52 0.78
C GLU A 43 -10.50 4.97 0.52
N ARG A 44 -9.60 5.50 1.35
CA ARG A 44 -9.09 6.87 1.22
C ARG A 44 -7.84 6.97 0.35
N SER A 45 -7.24 5.83 0.02
CA SER A 45 -6.03 5.78 -0.80
C SER A 45 -6.35 6.14 -2.24
N TYR A 46 -5.36 6.69 -2.94
CA TYR A 46 -5.44 6.81 -4.39
C TYR A 46 -5.41 5.43 -5.04
N THR A 47 -4.53 4.56 -4.55
CA THR A 47 -4.47 3.17 -4.98
C THR A 47 -3.89 2.29 -3.89
N CYS A 48 -4.40 1.06 -3.83
CA CYS A 48 -3.77 -0.05 -3.16
C CYS A 48 -3.42 -1.10 -4.23
N MET A 49 -2.22 -1.65 -4.15
CA MET A 49 -1.78 -2.76 -4.98
C MET A 49 -1.30 -3.90 -4.08
N TYR A 50 -1.58 -5.14 -4.46
CA TYR A 50 -1.05 -6.30 -3.78
C TYR A 50 -0.54 -7.36 -4.75
N VAL A 51 0.42 -8.15 -4.31
CA VAL A 51 1.03 -9.23 -5.07
C VAL A 51 0.43 -10.55 -4.62
N LEU A 52 -0.24 -11.25 -5.52
CA LEU A 52 -0.82 -12.57 -5.28
C LEU A 52 0.11 -13.67 -5.82
N SER A 53 0.40 -14.68 -4.99
CA SER A 53 1.11 -15.91 -5.34
C SER A 53 0.34 -17.09 -4.77
N ASP A 54 -0.19 -17.96 -5.62
CA ASP A 54 -0.94 -19.17 -5.20
C ASP A 54 -1.97 -18.87 -4.09
N ASP A 55 -2.81 -17.86 -4.32
CA ASP A 55 -3.85 -17.33 -3.40
C ASP A 55 -3.34 -16.66 -2.10
N GLU A 56 -2.03 -16.51 -1.96
CA GLU A 56 -1.39 -15.77 -0.87
C GLU A 56 -0.97 -14.35 -1.29
N VAL A 57 -1.29 -13.36 -0.45
CA VAL A 57 -0.75 -12.00 -0.56
C VAL A 57 0.68 -11.98 -0.02
N VAL A 58 1.65 -11.86 -0.92
CA VAL A 58 3.08 -11.84 -0.58
C VAL A 58 3.69 -10.43 -0.58
N GLY A 59 2.92 -9.42 -0.96
CA GLY A 59 3.34 -8.02 -0.91
C GLY A 59 2.19 -7.05 -1.11
N PHE A 60 2.32 -5.83 -0.62
CA PHE A 60 1.36 -4.77 -0.88
C PHE A 60 1.99 -3.38 -0.89
N MET A 61 1.27 -2.42 -1.48
CA MET A 61 1.61 -0.99 -1.51
C MET A 61 0.32 -0.17 -1.40
N ILE A 62 0.33 0.88 -0.56
CA ILE A 62 -0.77 1.85 -0.42
C ILE A 62 -0.23 3.25 -0.67
N CYS A 63 -0.89 4.00 -1.55
CA CYS A 63 -0.44 5.32 -1.98
C CYS A 63 -1.54 6.36 -1.90
N PHE A 64 -1.15 7.61 -1.65
CA PHE A 64 -2.03 8.79 -1.65
C PHE A 64 -1.56 9.80 -2.69
N ARG A 65 -2.51 10.56 -3.26
CA ARG A 65 -2.24 11.72 -4.14
C ARG A 65 -2.22 13.01 -3.32
N GLU A 66 -1.74 14.09 -3.93
CA GLU A 66 -1.93 15.44 -3.39
C GLU A 66 -3.41 15.70 -3.02
N ARG A 67 -3.63 16.57 -2.02
CA ARG A 67 -4.94 17.02 -1.55
C ARG A 67 -5.85 15.92 -0.98
N SER A 68 -5.28 14.76 -0.64
CA SER A 68 -5.94 13.72 0.15
C SER A 68 -5.92 14.11 1.63
N GLU A 69 -6.90 13.63 2.39
CA GLU A 69 -6.98 13.86 3.84
C GLU A 69 -6.02 12.95 4.65
N HIS A 70 -4.76 12.82 4.25
CA HIS A 70 -3.82 11.95 4.96
C HIS A 70 -3.12 12.70 6.10
N GLN A 71 -2.98 12.08 7.27
CA GLN A 71 -2.60 12.81 8.50
C GLN A 71 -1.09 12.86 8.78
N SER A 72 -0.29 12.01 8.13
CA SER A 72 1.16 11.96 8.32
C SER A 72 1.82 13.32 8.13
N ILE A 73 2.74 13.68 9.03
CA ILE A 73 3.53 14.91 8.95
C ILE A 73 4.32 14.96 7.63
N ASN A 74 4.86 13.81 7.21
CA ASN A 74 5.62 13.72 5.95
C ASN A 74 4.70 13.96 4.75
N TYR A 75 3.49 13.40 4.76
CA TYR A 75 2.51 13.67 3.71
C TYR A 75 2.17 15.16 3.63
N LYS A 76 1.87 15.79 4.77
CA LYS A 76 1.54 17.22 4.84
C LYS A 76 2.69 18.09 4.32
N PHE A 77 3.93 17.75 4.67
CA PHE A 77 5.11 18.43 4.16
C PHE A 77 5.17 18.46 2.61
N PHE A 78 4.91 17.34 1.95
CA PHE A 78 4.87 17.31 0.48
C PHE A 78 3.62 18.00 -0.06
N ASN A 79 2.47 17.81 0.60
CA ASN A 79 1.21 18.42 0.22
C ASN A 79 1.24 19.95 0.22
N ASP A 80 2.05 20.55 1.08
CA ASP A 80 2.20 22.00 1.19
C ASP A 80 3.22 22.58 0.17
N ARG A 81 3.98 21.73 -0.54
CA ARG A 81 5.14 22.15 -1.35
C ARG A 81 5.09 21.73 -2.80
N GLU A 82 4.46 20.60 -3.09
CA GLU A 82 4.44 20.00 -4.41
C GLU A 82 3.02 20.00 -4.98
N ASP A 83 2.85 20.53 -6.18
CA ASP A 83 1.53 20.60 -6.84
C ASP A 83 1.01 19.23 -7.28
N ARG A 84 1.91 18.30 -7.60
CA ARG A 84 1.60 16.93 -8.06
C ARG A 84 2.61 15.95 -7.49
N PHE A 85 2.15 14.99 -6.70
CA PHE A 85 3.03 13.94 -6.18
C PHE A 85 2.26 12.65 -5.91
N ILE A 86 3.01 11.58 -5.64
CA ILE A 86 2.47 10.38 -5.03
C ILE A 86 3.24 10.11 -3.76
N TYR A 87 2.51 9.92 -2.67
CA TYR A 87 3.06 9.53 -1.39
C TYR A 87 2.82 8.04 -1.18
N VAL A 88 3.91 7.26 -1.14
CA VAL A 88 3.86 5.85 -0.73
C VAL A 88 3.75 5.82 0.79
N ASP A 89 2.56 5.54 1.31
CA ASP A 89 2.33 5.45 2.75
C ASP A 89 2.89 4.15 3.32
N ARG A 90 2.63 3.04 2.63
CA ARG A 90 3.04 1.70 3.07
C ARG A 90 3.46 0.86 1.89
N ILE A 91 4.53 0.11 2.09
CA ILE A 91 4.94 -0.99 1.22
C ILE A 91 5.54 -2.07 2.13
N ALA A 92 5.11 -3.31 1.96
CA ALA A 92 5.68 -4.46 2.65
C ALA A 92 5.69 -5.68 1.74
N ILE A 93 6.73 -6.49 1.88
CA ILE A 93 6.92 -7.75 1.15
C ILE A 93 7.19 -8.82 2.20
N LYS A 94 6.50 -9.97 2.11
CA LYS A 94 6.69 -11.09 3.04
C LYS A 94 8.17 -11.50 3.07
N GLU A 95 8.75 -11.74 4.26
CA GLU A 95 10.20 -11.93 4.43
C GLU A 95 10.80 -13.04 3.54
N ASN A 96 10.09 -14.16 3.39
CA ASN A 96 10.50 -15.29 2.54
C ASN A 96 10.38 -15.00 1.03
N HIS A 97 9.87 -13.83 0.65
CA HIS A 97 9.78 -13.29 -0.70
C HIS A 97 10.56 -11.98 -0.85
N GLY A 98 11.42 -11.64 0.12
CA GLY A 98 12.36 -10.54 0.02
C GLY A 98 13.46 -10.80 -1.03
N ARG A 99 14.05 -9.73 -1.58
CA ARG A 99 15.22 -9.76 -2.47
C ARG A 99 15.06 -10.44 -3.85
N ILE A 100 13.83 -10.75 -4.27
CA ILE A 100 13.54 -11.24 -5.65
C ILE A 100 12.98 -10.15 -6.59
N GLY A 101 12.90 -8.90 -6.14
CA GLY A 101 12.48 -7.75 -6.97
C GLY A 101 11.01 -7.32 -6.84
N LEU A 102 10.19 -7.96 -5.99
CA LEU A 102 8.76 -7.63 -5.85
C LEU A 102 8.48 -6.16 -5.47
N GLY A 103 9.28 -5.60 -4.57
CA GLY A 103 9.15 -4.17 -4.22
C GLY A 103 9.40 -3.28 -5.44
N SER A 104 10.43 -3.60 -6.23
CA SER A 104 10.73 -2.89 -7.47
C SER A 104 9.60 -3.02 -8.49
N ASP A 105 8.95 -4.18 -8.59
CA ASP A 105 7.83 -4.38 -9.50
C ASP A 105 6.58 -3.60 -9.07
N LEU A 106 6.30 -3.49 -7.77
CA LEU A 106 5.24 -2.60 -7.26
C LEU A 106 5.52 -1.14 -7.62
N TYR A 107 6.76 -0.67 -7.50
CA TYR A 107 7.13 0.69 -7.93
C TYR A 107 6.99 0.89 -9.46
N LYS A 108 7.35 -0.11 -10.27
CA LYS A 108 7.14 -0.05 -11.72
C LYS A 108 5.66 0.05 -12.06
N GLU A 109 4.80 -0.74 -11.40
CA GLU A 109 3.35 -0.65 -11.61
C GLU A 109 2.81 0.70 -11.14
N LEU A 110 3.26 1.21 -9.99
CA LEU A 110 2.90 2.56 -9.52
C LEU A 110 3.23 3.61 -10.59
N TYR A 111 4.43 3.55 -11.17
CA TYR A 111 4.86 4.48 -12.21
C TYR A 111 3.95 4.43 -13.45
N LYS A 112 3.52 3.24 -13.88
CA LYS A 112 2.60 3.08 -15.03
C LYS A 112 1.23 3.68 -14.76
N VAL A 113 0.66 3.44 -13.56
CA VAL A 113 -0.71 3.87 -13.24
C VAL A 113 -0.78 5.34 -12.84
N SER A 114 0.34 5.92 -12.40
CA SER A 114 0.39 7.28 -11.87
C SER A 114 0.48 8.37 -12.92
N SER A 115 1.02 8.09 -14.11
CA SER A 115 1.22 9.07 -15.19
C SER A 115 1.63 10.46 -14.65
N LEU A 116 2.68 10.51 -13.83
CA LEU A 116 3.25 11.78 -13.36
C LEU A 116 3.77 12.60 -14.54
#